data_AF-A0A3D5XP03-F1
#
_entry.id   AF-A0A3D5XP03-F1
#
_cell.length_a   1.000
_cell.length_b   1.000
_cell.length_c   1.000
_cell.angle_alpha   90.00
_cell.angle_beta   90.00
_cell.angle_gamma   90.00
#
_symmetry.space_group_name_H-M   'P 1'
#
loop_
_entity.id
_entity.type
_entity.pdbx_description
1 polymer ?
#
loop_
_entity_poly.entity_id
_entity_poly.type
_entity_poly.pdbx_seq_one_letter_code
_entity_poly.pdbx_strand_id
1 'polypeptide(L)'
;EDFEYRTLEELYNQNGKDKTYLVKGVFVNTKSRFGDSAVAVGEECYINLPSHLVNTVREIREDVKLVDDINNNKVGFKIYEYYQRKYNKICYSINWVEL
;
A
#
# COMPACT_ATOMS: atom_id res chain seq x y z
N GLU A 1 -6.07 -20.00 -3.07
CA GLU A 1 -4.76 -19.65 -2.51
C GLU A 1 -4.99 -18.65 -1.40
N ASP A 2 -4.28 -18.81 -0.27
CA ASP A 2 -4.36 -17.85 0.82
C ASP A 2 -3.50 -16.64 0.47
N PHE A 3 -4.10 -15.45 0.42
CA PHE A 3 -3.35 -14.22 0.23
C PHE A 3 -2.44 -13.98 1.43
N GLU A 4 -1.13 -13.97 1.20
CA GLU A 4 -0.14 -13.66 2.22
C GLU A 4 0.05 -12.15 2.40
N TYR A 5 0.43 -11.73 3.60
CA TYR A 5 0.81 -10.34 3.87
C TYR A 5 2.28 -10.14 3.55
N ARG A 6 2.56 -9.15 2.71
CA ARG A 6 3.91 -8.74 2.30
C ARG A 6 4.20 -7.32 2.77
N THR A 7 5.47 -7.05 3.05
CA THR A 7 5.94 -5.71 3.40
C THR A 7 6.45 -4.96 2.16
N LEU A 8 6.45 -3.62 2.22
CA LEU A 8 7.02 -2.81 1.13
C LEU A 8 8.52 -3.08 0.92
N GLU A 9 9.26 -3.39 1.99
CA GLU A 9 10.68 -3.75 1.92
C GLU A 9 10.90 -5.04 1.12
N GLU A 10 10.14 -6.10 1.41
CA GLU A 10 10.21 -7.35 0.66
C GLU A 10 9.92 -7.15 -0.82
N LEU A 11 8.86 -6.39 -1.13
CA LEU A 11 8.44 -6.12 -2.49
C LEU A 11 9.45 -5.25 -3.26
N TYR A 12 10.03 -4.25 -2.59
CA TYR A 12 11.07 -3.40 -3.17
C TYR A 12 12.35 -4.20 -3.45
N ASN A 13 12.79 -5.03 -2.51
CA ASN A 13 13.99 -5.86 -2.68
C ASN A 13 13.81 -6.92 -3.78
N GLN A 14 12.59 -7.43 -3.95
CA GLN A 14 12.29 -8.44 -4.97
C GLN A 14 12.18 -7.86 -6.38
N ASN A 15 11.51 -6.71 -6.54
CA ASN A 15 11.10 -6.21 -7.86
C ASN A 15 11.75 -4.86 -8.24
N GLY A 16 12.42 -4.19 -7.31
CA GLY A 16 13.03 -2.88 -7.51
C GLY A 16 12.05 -1.70 -7.51
N LYS A 17 12.60 -0.50 -7.65
CA LYS A 17 11.89 0.79 -7.57
C LYS A 17 10.93 1.09 -8.71
N ASP A 18 11.17 0.49 -9.88
CA ASP A 18 10.45 0.84 -11.12
C ASP A 18 9.17 0.01 -11.29
N LYS A 19 8.97 -1.01 -10.43
CA LYS A 19 7.77 -1.84 -10.44
C LYS A 19 6.56 -1.04 -9.97
N THR A 20 5.54 -1.01 -10.82
CA THR A 20 4.19 -0.59 -10.45
C THR A 20 3.38 -1.80 -9.99
N TYR A 21 2.66 -1.64 -8.88
CA TYR A 21 1.75 -2.64 -8.34
C TYR A 21 0.32 -2.18 -8.58
N LEU A 22 -0.48 -3.04 -9.22
CA LEU A 22 -1.90 -2.82 -9.41
C LEU A 22 -2.64 -2.96 -8.08
N VAL A 23 -3.56 -2.05 -7.80
CA VAL A 23 -4.37 -2.05 -6.59
C VAL A 23 -5.75 -2.58 -6.95
N LYS A 24 -6.15 -3.68 -6.31
CA LYS A 24 -7.46 -4.32 -6.44
C LYS A 24 -8.44 -3.92 -5.34
N GLY A 25 -7.95 -3.25 -4.31
CA GLY A 25 -8.73 -2.82 -3.16
C GLY A 25 -7.87 -2.24 -2.06
N VAL A 26 -8.49 -1.57 -1.09
CA VAL A 26 -7.82 -1.07 0.11
C VAL A 26 -8.72 -1.25 1.33
N PHE A 27 -8.11 -1.48 2.49
CA PHE A 27 -8.83 -1.53 3.76
C PHE A 27 -7.97 -1.10 4.93
N VAL A 28 -8.63 -0.75 6.04
CA VAL A 28 -7.96 -0.51 7.32
C VAL A 28 -8.13 -1.73 8.20
N ASN A 29 -7.02 -2.36 8.56
CA ASN A 29 -7.00 -3.44 9.54
C ASN A 29 -6.98 -2.84 10.96
N THR A 30 -8.13 -2.89 11.64
CA THR A 30 -8.29 -2.39 13.01
C THR A 30 -7.91 -3.41 14.09
N LYS A 31 -7.59 -4.66 13.71
CA LYS A 31 -7.25 -5.76 14.62
C LYS A 31 -5.73 -6.00 14.71
N SER A 32 -4.92 -5.12 14.15
CA SER A 32 -3.46 -5.27 14.21
C SER A 32 -2.95 -5.03 15.65
N ARG A 33 -1.84 -5.69 16.01
CA ARG A 33 -1.22 -5.55 17.35
C ARG A 33 -0.77 -4.12 17.68
N PHE A 34 -0.63 -3.25 16.68
CA PHE A 34 -0.06 -1.91 16.80
C PHE A 34 -1.06 -0.79 16.49
N GLY A 35 -2.37 -1.12 16.46
CA GLY A 35 -3.45 -0.19 16.11
C GLY A 35 -3.88 -0.33 14.65
N ASP A 36 -4.51 0.71 14.12
CA ASP A 36 -5.00 0.69 12.74
C ASP A 36 -3.84 0.63 11.75
N SER A 37 -3.92 -0.31 10.81
CA SER A 37 -2.94 -0.47 9.74
C SER A 37 -3.61 -0.34 8.38
N ALA A 38 -3.02 0.45 7.49
CA ALA A 38 -3.48 0.56 6.11
C ALA A 38 -3.01 -0.67 5.32
N VAL A 39 -3.88 -1.22 4.48
CA VAL A 39 -3.56 -2.39 3.65
C VAL A 39 -4.07 -2.15 2.23
N ALA A 40 -3.21 -2.40 1.24
CA ALA A 40 -3.60 -2.53 -0.16
C ALA A 40 -3.76 -4.00 -0.52
N VAL A 41 -4.71 -4.30 -1.39
CA VAL A 41 -4.92 -5.63 -1.98
C VAL A 41 -4.28 -5.60 -3.36
N GLY A 42 -3.21 -6.37 -3.54
CA GLY A 42 -2.58 -6.57 -4.85
C GLY A 42 -3.24 -7.71 -5.63
N GLU A 43 -2.59 -8.13 -6.71
CA GLU A 43 -3.06 -9.25 -7.53
C GLU A 43 -2.85 -10.62 -6.85
N GLU A 44 -1.81 -10.74 -6.03
CA GLU A 44 -1.37 -12.03 -5.43
C GLU A 44 -1.13 -11.96 -3.92
N CYS A 45 -1.17 -10.77 -3.31
CA CYS A 45 -0.87 -10.59 -1.88
C CYS A 45 -1.57 -9.38 -1.26
N TYR A 46 -1.67 -9.39 0.08
CA TYR A 46 -2.00 -8.21 0.87
C TYR A 46 -0.72 -7.43 1.17
N ILE A 47 -0.75 -6.12 1.04
CA ILE A 47 0.42 -5.26 1.16
C ILE A 47 0.22 -4.34 2.36
N ASN A 48 1.06 -4.50 3.38
CA ASN A 48 1.03 -3.62 4.55
C ASN A 48 1.58 -2.24 4.17
N LEU A 49 0.75 -1.21 4.33
CA LEU A 49 1.11 0.18 4.05
C LEU A 49 1.52 0.90 5.35
N PRO A 50 2.35 1.96 5.25
CA PRO A 50 2.70 2.79 6.39
C PRO A 50 1.50 3.36 7.13
N SER A 51 1.59 3.47 8.46
CA SER A 51 0.49 3.94 9.31
C SER A 51 -0.01 5.35 8.99
N HIS A 52 0.84 6.23 8.44
CA HIS A 52 0.42 7.57 8.03
C HIS A 52 -0.57 7.57 6.85
N LEU A 53 -0.70 6.46 6.11
CA LEU A 53 -1.66 6.30 5.01
C LEU A 53 -3.03 5.78 5.46
N VAL A 54 -3.23 5.52 6.76
CA VAL A 54 -4.53 5.06 7.28
C VAL A 54 -5.65 6.05 6.95
N ASN A 55 -5.40 7.35 7.09
CA ASN A 55 -6.41 8.36 6.76
C ASN A 55 -6.66 8.42 5.24
N THR A 56 -5.61 8.37 4.42
CA THR A 56 -5.75 8.30 2.96
C THR A 56 -6.59 7.09 2.52
N VAL A 57 -6.40 5.92 3.14
CA VAL A 57 -7.21 4.73 2.84
C VAL A 57 -8.67 4.91 3.29
N ARG A 58 -8.93 5.63 4.38
CA ARG A 58 -10.32 5.97 4.77
C ARG A 58 -10.98 6.89 3.74
N GLU A 59 -10.29 7.93 3.32
CA GLU A 59 -10.75 8.87 2.29
C GLU A 59 -11.05 8.15 0.97
N ILE A 60 -10.14 7.27 0.50
CA ILE A 60 -10.35 6.45 -0.71
C ILE A 60 -11.65 5.63 -0.60
N ARG A 61 -11.94 5.05 0.57
CA ARG A 61 -13.12 4.19 0.77
C ARG A 61 -14.43 4.97 0.82
N GLU A 62 -14.37 6.27 1.14
CA GLU A 62 -15.53 7.15 1.19
C GLU A 62 -15.78 7.85 -0.16
N ASP A 63 -14.79 7.88 -1.05
CA ASP A 63 -14.90 8.42 -2.41
C ASP A 63 -15.29 7.32 -3.42
N VAL A 64 -16.55 7.37 -3.86
CA VAL A 64 -17.11 6.43 -4.85
C VAL A 64 -16.30 6.40 -6.14
N LYS A 65 -15.79 7.54 -6.60
CA LYS A 65 -15.02 7.61 -7.84
C LYS A 65 -13.68 6.88 -7.69
N LEU A 66 -13.00 7.06 -6.57
CA LEU A 66 -11.73 6.38 -6.32
C LEU A 66 -11.93 4.86 -6.15
N VAL A 67 -13.02 4.44 -5.51
CA VAL A 67 -13.40 3.03 -5.43
C VAL A 67 -13.65 2.46 -6.83
N ASP A 68 -14.39 3.17 -7.68
CA ASP A 68 -14.66 2.74 -9.06
C ASP A 68 -13.38 2.68 -9.90
N ASP A 69 -12.47 3.64 -9.76
CA ASP A 69 -11.19 3.63 -10.49
C ASP A 69 -10.31 2.44 -10.06
N ILE A 70 -10.30 2.09 -8.76
CA ILE A 70 -9.64 0.87 -8.25
C ILE A 70 -10.29 -0.39 -8.85
N ASN A 71 -11.62 -0.49 -8.81
CA ASN A 71 -12.35 -1.65 -9.36
C ASN A 71 -12.15 -1.82 -10.87
N ASN A 72 -11.92 -0.71 -11.59
CA ASN A 72 -11.63 -0.68 -13.02
C ASN A 72 -10.12 -0.80 -13.35
N ASN A 73 -9.28 -1.16 -12.37
CA ASN A 73 -7.84 -1.36 -12.53
C ASN A 73 -7.07 -0.10 -13.02
N LYS A 74 -7.53 1.10 -12.69
CA LYS A 74 -6.90 2.36 -13.10
C LYS A 74 -5.92 2.93 -12.07
N VAL A 75 -5.81 2.27 -10.91
CA VAL A 75 -5.01 2.76 -9.79
C VAL A 75 -3.93 1.75 -9.45
N GLY A 76 -2.71 2.23 -9.32
CA GLY A 76 -1.58 1.47 -8.82
C GLY A 76 -0.74 2.28 -7.83
N PHE A 77 0.37 1.71 -7.41
CA PHE A 77 1.39 2.43 -6.68
C PHE A 77 2.81 2.01 -7.06
N LYS A 78 3.76 2.90 -6.82
CA LYS A 78 5.20 2.62 -6.86
C LYS A 78 5.79 2.78 -5.46
N ILE A 79 6.72 1.90 -5.11
CA ILE A 79 7.40 1.94 -3.82
C ILE A 79 8.61 2.86 -3.94
N TYR A 80 8.79 3.75 -2.97
CA TYR A 80 10.00 4.55 -2.83
C TYR A 80 10.61 4.34 -1.45
N GLU A 81 11.94 4.37 -1.40
CA GLU A 81 12.69 4.36 -0.15
C GLU A 81 13.04 5.79 0.28
N TYR A 82 13.15 6.00 1.58
CA TYR A 82 13.60 7.25 2.15
C TYR A 82 14.36 7.01 3.46
N TYR A 83 15.32 7.88 3.75
CA TYR A 83 16.14 7.76 4.95
C TYR A 83 15.55 8.55 6.12
N GLN A 84 15.14 7.84 7.17
CA GLN A 84 14.55 8.41 8.37
C GLN A 84 15.65 8.78 9.38
N ARG A 85 16.09 10.05 9.35
CA ARG A 85 17.18 10.58 10.20
C ARG A 85 17.00 10.29 11.69
N LYS A 86 15.78 10.44 12.22
CA LYS A 86 15.46 10.24 13.64
C LYS A 86 15.84 8.83 14.15
N TYR A 87 15.72 7.81 13.30
CA TYR A 87 15.95 6.42 13.67
C TYR A 87 17.13 5.80 12.91
N ASN A 88 17.91 6.60 12.17
CA ASN A 88 19.05 6.16 11.37
C ASN A 88 18.75 4.89 10.55
N LYS A 89 17.61 4.86 9.85
CA LYS A 89 17.17 3.68 9.08
C LYS A 89 16.53 4.04 7.74
N ILE A 90 16.64 3.14 6.78
CA ILE A 90 15.89 3.18 5.52
C ILE A 90 14.45 2.75 5.82
N CYS A 91 13.49 3.47 5.25
CA CYS A 91 12.07 3.21 5.35
C CYS A 91 11.47 3.23 3.95
N TYR A 92 10.29 2.62 3.80
CA TYR A 92 9.59 2.52 2.53
C TYR A 92 8.20 3.14 2.65
N SER A 93 7.75 3.77 1.58
CA SER A 93 6.38 4.25 1.41
C SER A 93 6.00 4.15 -0.06
N ILE A 94 4.81 4.67 -0.42
CA ILE A 94 4.25 4.53 -1.75
C ILE A 94 3.86 5.87 -2.36
N ASN A 95 3.99 5.96 -3.67
CA ASN A 95 3.34 6.99 -4.48
C ASN A 95 2.21 6.33 -5.26
N TRP A 96 0.98 6.82 -5.09
CA TRP A 96 -0.15 6.42 -5.92
C TRP A 96 0.06 6.90 -7.36
N VAL A 97 -0.32 6.06 -8.32
CA VAL A 97 -0.22 6.36 -9.75
C VAL A 97 -1.51 5.95 -10.46
N GLU A 98 -1.88 6.72 -11.48
CA GLU A 98 -2.86 6.31 -12.48
C GLU A 98 -2.19 5.36 -13.49
N LEU A 99 -2.93 4.38 -13.99
CA LEU A 99 -2.45 3.33 -14.90
C LEU A 99 -2.93 3.53 -16.34
#